data_AF-A0A653RPM8-F1
#
_entry.id   AF-A0A653RPM8-F1
#
_cell.length_a   1.000
_cell.length_b   1.000
_cell.length_c   1.000
_cell.angle_alpha   90.00
_cell.angle_beta   90.00
_cell.angle_gamma   90.00
#
_symmetry.space_group_name_H-M   'P 1'
#
loop_
_entity.id
_entity.type
_entity.pdbx_description
1 polymer ?
#
loop_
_entity_poly.entity_id
_entity_poly.type
_entity_poly.pdbx_seq_one_letter_code
_entity_poly.pdbx_strand_id
1 'polypeptide(L)'
;MSEQGSGPPVLDSTGQDPAGHGPAGHDPARQALLDVRREVAKAVVGQDATVTGMLIALLSQGHVLLEGVPGVAKTLLVRALSAALSLDTKRVQFTPDLMPGDVTGSLVYDSHTSEFSFREGPVFTNLLLADEINRTPPKTQASLLEAMEERQVSVDGASRPLPAPFLVAATQNPVEYEGTYPLPEAQLDRFLLKLTMPLPERREEMEVIRRHAAGFDPRDLAAAGVRAVAGAADLERARQAVAAVSVEPEIIGYIVDLVRATRSAPSFQLGVSPRGATALLNASRSWAWLSGRSFVTPDDVKALALPCLRHRVTLQPEAQMDGVRVDDVLGSILASVPVPR
;
A
#
# COMPACT_ATOMS: atom_id res chain seq x y z
N MET A 1 59.32 -32.92 -39.98
CA MET A 1 57.96 -32.86 -40.56
C MET A 1 57.08 -33.69 -39.65
N SER A 2 56.45 -33.00 -38.69
CA SER A 2 54.99 -32.83 -38.61
C SER A 2 54.39 -34.00 -37.80
N GLU A 3 54.13 -33.78 -36.51
CA GLU A 3 52.80 -33.41 -35.94
C GLU A 3 51.80 -34.56 -36.08
N GLN A 4 50.94 -34.95 -35.13
CA GLN A 4 50.57 -34.61 -33.74
C GLN A 4 49.50 -35.66 -33.40
N GLY A 5 49.29 -36.00 -32.12
CA GLY A 5 48.03 -36.66 -31.72
C GLY A 5 48.12 -37.66 -30.57
N SER A 6 48.53 -37.21 -29.38
CA SER A 6 48.25 -37.92 -28.12
C SER A 6 46.99 -37.32 -27.48
N GLY A 7 45.85 -38.02 -27.59
CA GLY A 7 44.64 -37.71 -26.84
C GLY A 7 44.47 -38.68 -25.67
N PRO A 8 44.37 -38.23 -24.41
CA PRO A 8 43.95 -39.05 -23.29
C PRO A 8 42.41 -39.01 -23.13
N PRO A 9 41.82 -39.88 -22.28
CA PRO A 9 40.41 -40.26 -22.38
C PRO A 9 39.45 -39.25 -21.74
N VAL A 10 38.23 -39.34 -22.22
CA VAL A 10 37.03 -38.61 -21.78
C VAL A 10 36.75 -38.91 -20.30
N LEU A 11 36.73 -37.85 -19.48
CA LEU A 11 36.12 -37.86 -18.15
C LEU A 11 34.76 -37.19 -18.25
N ASP A 12 33.75 -37.99 -17.94
CA ASP A 12 32.35 -37.61 -17.80
C ASP A 12 32.21 -36.63 -16.62
N SER A 13 31.83 -35.40 -16.89
CA SER A 13 31.59 -34.37 -15.86
C SER A 13 30.09 -34.13 -15.73
N THR A 14 29.41 -34.96 -14.93
CA THR A 14 28.14 -34.60 -14.31
C THR A 14 28.41 -33.54 -13.23
N GLY A 15 28.52 -32.27 -13.66
CA GLY A 15 28.45 -31.12 -12.78
C GLY A 15 27.00 -30.81 -12.45
N GLN A 16 26.53 -31.27 -11.29
CA GLN A 16 25.30 -30.80 -10.68
C GLN A 16 25.56 -29.40 -10.09
N ASP A 17 24.93 -28.37 -10.67
CA ASP A 17 24.87 -27.03 -10.08
C ASP A 17 24.00 -27.07 -8.80
N PRO A 18 24.52 -26.64 -7.62
CA PRO A 18 23.75 -26.61 -6.38
C PRO A 18 23.14 -25.22 -6.10
N ALA A 19 22.57 -24.57 -7.12
CA ALA A 19 21.82 -23.33 -6.95
C ALA A 19 20.70 -23.22 -7.99
N GLY A 20 19.51 -23.72 -7.64
CA GLY A 20 18.31 -23.69 -8.48
C GLY A 20 17.72 -22.27 -8.63
N HIS A 21 18.42 -21.36 -9.29
CA HIS A 21 17.87 -20.09 -9.76
C HIS A 21 17.50 -20.24 -11.24
N GLY A 22 16.39 -20.93 -11.50
CA GLY A 22 15.76 -20.91 -12.81
C GLY A 22 15.22 -19.49 -13.14
N PRO A 23 15.12 -19.11 -14.42
CA PRO A 23 14.50 -17.85 -14.82
C PRO A 23 13.09 -17.77 -14.22
N ALA A 24 12.70 -16.59 -13.70
CA ALA A 24 11.42 -16.34 -13.05
C ALA A 24 10.25 -16.75 -13.96
N GLY A 25 9.85 -18.01 -13.84
CA GLY A 25 8.80 -18.62 -14.64
C GLY A 25 7.49 -17.87 -14.47
N HIS A 26 6.58 -18.11 -15.41
CA HIS A 26 5.24 -17.55 -15.45
C HIS A 26 4.54 -17.75 -14.10
N ASP A 27 4.56 -16.72 -13.23
CA ASP A 27 3.86 -16.77 -11.95
C ASP A 27 2.40 -16.39 -12.20
N PRO A 28 1.45 -17.33 -12.08
CA PRO A 28 0.04 -17.06 -12.38
C PRO A 28 -0.55 -16.01 -11.45
N ALA A 29 -0.09 -15.93 -10.20
CA ALA A 29 -0.56 -14.92 -9.25
C ALA A 29 -0.04 -13.52 -9.64
N ARG A 30 1.22 -13.43 -10.09
CA ARG A 30 1.76 -12.17 -10.63
C ARG A 30 0.97 -11.70 -11.84
N GLN A 31 0.69 -12.61 -12.78
CA GLN A 31 -0.09 -12.29 -13.98
C GLN A 31 -1.50 -11.81 -13.61
N ALA A 32 -2.18 -12.48 -12.68
CA ALA A 32 -3.49 -12.08 -12.20
C ALA A 32 -3.49 -10.64 -11.62
N LEU A 33 -2.46 -10.25 -10.86
CA LEU A 33 -2.36 -8.87 -10.34
C LEU A 33 -2.00 -7.84 -11.40
N LEU A 34 -1.23 -8.20 -12.43
CA LEU A 34 -1.03 -7.34 -13.60
C LEU A 34 -2.33 -7.16 -14.39
N ASP A 35 -3.18 -8.18 -14.41
CA ASP A 35 -4.50 -8.12 -15.05
C ASP A 35 -5.44 -7.21 -14.25
N VAL A 36 -5.42 -7.28 -12.92
CA VAL A 36 -6.14 -6.36 -12.03
C VAL A 36 -5.83 -4.90 -12.37
N ARG A 37 -4.55 -4.55 -12.59
CA ARG A 37 -4.17 -3.18 -12.99
C ARG A 37 -4.85 -2.74 -14.29
N ARG A 38 -4.92 -3.64 -15.28
CA ARG A 38 -5.57 -3.36 -16.57
C ARG A 38 -7.08 -3.24 -16.42
N GLU A 39 -7.70 -4.03 -15.56
CA GLU A 39 -9.12 -3.92 -15.24
C GLU A 39 -9.45 -2.57 -14.58
N VAL A 40 -8.65 -2.14 -13.60
CA VAL A 40 -8.84 -0.84 -12.93
C VAL A 40 -8.68 0.33 -13.91
N ALA A 41 -7.74 0.25 -14.85
CA ALA A 41 -7.49 1.29 -15.86
C ALA A 41 -8.68 1.56 -16.81
N LYS A 42 -9.63 0.61 -16.91
CA LYS A 42 -10.88 0.81 -17.66
C LYS A 42 -11.79 1.84 -17.00
N ALA A 43 -11.78 1.92 -15.67
CA ALA A 43 -12.60 2.86 -14.91
C ALA A 43 -11.82 4.12 -14.47
N VAL A 44 -10.53 3.98 -14.16
CA VAL A 44 -9.71 5.06 -13.60
C VAL A 44 -8.59 5.44 -14.55
N VAL A 45 -8.41 6.74 -14.79
CA VAL A 45 -7.39 7.28 -15.70
C VAL A 45 -6.25 7.90 -14.89
N GLY A 46 -5.01 7.63 -15.27
CA GLY A 46 -3.83 8.33 -14.75
C GLY A 46 -3.41 7.99 -13.31
N GLN A 47 -3.87 6.86 -12.77
CA GLN A 47 -3.62 6.48 -11.37
C GLN A 47 -2.82 5.18 -11.22
N ASP A 48 -2.02 4.81 -12.21
CA ASP A 48 -1.22 3.58 -12.22
C ASP A 48 -0.32 3.43 -10.98
N ALA A 49 0.33 4.52 -10.56
CA ALA A 49 1.18 4.53 -9.38
C ALA A 49 0.39 4.24 -8.10
N THR A 50 -0.79 4.84 -7.96
CA THR A 50 -1.68 4.63 -6.81
C THR A 50 -2.21 3.20 -6.75
N VAL A 51 -2.66 2.66 -7.90
CA VAL A 51 -3.13 1.27 -8.00
C VAL A 51 -2.01 0.30 -7.65
N THR A 52 -0.81 0.54 -8.16
CA THR A 52 0.38 -0.25 -7.84
C THR A 52 0.72 -0.19 -6.35
N GLY A 53 0.69 1.00 -5.75
CA GLY A 53 0.88 1.18 -4.30
C GLY A 53 -0.16 0.43 -3.46
N MET A 54 -1.42 0.42 -3.89
CA MET A 54 -2.47 -0.36 -3.21
C MET A 54 -2.25 -1.87 -3.33
N LEU A 55 -1.80 -2.37 -4.49
CA LEU A 55 -1.42 -3.78 -4.64
C LEU A 55 -0.22 -4.13 -3.75
N ILE A 56 0.78 -3.26 -3.66
CA ILE A 56 1.92 -3.42 -2.75
C ILE A 56 1.44 -3.49 -1.29
N ALA A 57 0.50 -2.64 -0.88
CA ALA A 57 -0.10 -2.71 0.45
C ALA A 57 -0.90 -4.02 0.66
N LEU A 58 -1.64 -4.47 -0.36
CA LEU A 58 -2.10 -5.84 -0.61
C LEU A 58 -1.14 -6.90 -0.06
N LEU A 59 -0.01 -6.97 -0.76
CA LEU A 59 1.01 -7.99 -0.62
C LEU A 59 1.77 -7.86 0.70
N SER A 60 2.05 -6.64 1.14
CA SER A 60 2.78 -6.36 2.38
C SER A 60 1.88 -6.35 3.63
N GLN A 61 0.59 -6.66 3.49
CA GLN A 61 -0.41 -6.56 4.55
C GLN A 61 -0.52 -5.17 5.19
N GLY A 62 -0.19 -4.13 4.43
CA GLY A 62 -0.19 -2.76 4.91
C GLY A 62 -1.50 -2.03 4.68
N HIS A 63 -1.59 -0.86 5.30
CA HIS A 63 -2.65 0.11 5.05
C HIS A 63 -2.12 1.30 4.28
N VAL A 64 -3.00 2.02 3.59
CA VAL A 64 -2.61 3.16 2.75
C VAL A 64 -3.29 4.43 3.20
N LEU A 65 -2.54 5.52 3.18
CA LEU A 65 -3.04 6.87 3.32
C LEU A 65 -3.08 7.52 1.93
N LEU A 66 -4.27 7.89 1.47
CA LEU A 66 -4.54 8.52 0.18
C LEU A 66 -4.68 10.04 0.35
N GLU A 67 -3.62 10.76 0.00
CA GLU A 67 -3.64 12.21 -0.04
C GLU A 67 -3.94 12.72 -1.45
N GLY A 68 -4.79 13.72 -1.55
CA GLY A 68 -5.16 14.33 -2.83
C GLY A 68 -6.36 15.25 -2.67
N VAL A 69 -6.55 16.16 -3.61
CA VAL A 69 -7.69 17.08 -3.60
C VAL A 69 -9.02 16.34 -3.83
N PRO A 70 -10.16 16.90 -3.42
CA PRO A 70 -11.47 16.35 -3.78
C PRO A 70 -11.60 16.18 -5.29
N GLY A 71 -12.26 15.10 -5.72
CA GLY A 71 -12.53 14.85 -7.14
C GLY A 71 -11.51 14.00 -7.91
N VAL A 72 -10.37 13.61 -7.32
CA VAL A 72 -9.35 12.75 -7.97
C VAL A 72 -9.71 11.25 -8.00
N ALA A 73 -11.00 10.91 -8.06
CA ALA A 73 -11.50 9.54 -8.21
C ALA A 73 -11.04 8.51 -7.14
N LYS A 74 -10.66 8.94 -5.92
CA LYS A 74 -10.22 8.05 -4.82
C LYS A 74 -11.22 6.91 -4.55
N THR A 75 -12.49 7.26 -4.40
CA THR A 75 -13.57 6.30 -4.16
C THR A 75 -13.75 5.34 -5.33
N LEU A 76 -13.66 5.83 -6.57
CA LEU A 76 -13.77 5.00 -7.76
C LEU A 76 -12.61 4.01 -7.85
N LEU A 77 -11.39 4.44 -7.51
CA LEU A 77 -10.20 3.59 -7.51
C LEU A 77 -10.32 2.44 -6.54
N VAL A 78 -10.72 2.69 -5.29
CA VAL A 78 -10.89 1.61 -4.29
C VAL A 78 -12.00 0.63 -4.72
N ARG A 79 -13.13 1.14 -5.24
CA ARG A 79 -14.23 0.29 -5.73
C ARG A 79 -13.82 -0.55 -6.95
N ALA A 80 -13.12 0.05 -7.92
CA ALA A 80 -12.64 -0.65 -9.10
C ALA A 80 -11.62 -1.74 -8.73
N LEU A 81 -10.72 -1.44 -7.79
CA LEU A 81 -9.75 -2.41 -7.29
C LEU A 81 -10.43 -3.59 -6.58
N SER A 82 -11.40 -3.32 -5.71
CA SER A 82 -12.18 -4.37 -5.03
C SER A 82 -12.97 -5.23 -6.03
N ALA A 83 -13.60 -4.61 -7.04
CA ALA A 83 -14.32 -5.33 -8.09
C ALA A 83 -13.39 -6.24 -8.91
N ALA A 84 -12.21 -5.75 -9.29
CA ALA A 84 -11.21 -6.53 -10.04
C ALA A 84 -10.60 -7.68 -9.24
N LEU A 85 -10.54 -7.54 -7.90
CA LEU A 85 -10.04 -8.55 -6.96
C LEU A 85 -11.15 -9.45 -6.37
N SER A 86 -12.42 -9.28 -6.76
CA SER A 86 -13.55 -10.00 -6.16
C SER A 86 -13.56 -9.92 -4.62
N LEU A 87 -13.24 -8.75 -4.06
CA LEU A 87 -13.17 -8.51 -2.62
C LEU A 87 -14.33 -7.63 -2.17
N ASP A 88 -14.79 -7.84 -0.94
CA ASP A 88 -15.79 -6.95 -0.34
C ASP A 88 -15.19 -5.57 -0.07
N THR A 89 -16.00 -4.53 -0.26
CA THR A 89 -15.62 -3.17 0.10
C THR A 89 -16.74 -2.46 0.84
N LYS A 90 -16.36 -1.68 1.85
CA LYS A 90 -17.24 -0.75 2.55
C LYS A 90 -16.59 0.63 2.57
N ARG A 91 -17.44 1.65 2.62
CA ARG A 91 -17.03 3.06 2.71
C ARG A 91 -17.59 3.66 3.99
N VAL A 92 -16.76 4.42 4.70
CA VAL A 92 -17.13 5.19 5.88
C VAL A 92 -16.66 6.61 5.69
N GLN A 93 -17.57 7.54 5.92
CA GLN A 93 -17.25 8.96 6.01
C GLN A 93 -16.96 9.27 7.48
N PHE A 94 -15.76 9.77 7.76
CA PHE A 94 -15.39 10.22 9.10
C PHE A 94 -15.96 11.63 9.31
N THR A 95 -16.88 11.73 10.27
CA THR A 95 -17.54 12.97 10.68
C THR A 95 -17.27 13.26 12.15
N PRO A 96 -17.44 14.50 12.63
CA PRO A 96 -17.15 14.86 14.02
C PRO A 96 -17.97 14.10 15.07
N ASP A 97 -19.15 13.61 14.68
CA ASP A 97 -20.11 12.88 15.50
C ASP A 97 -19.95 11.35 15.43
N LEU A 98 -19.06 10.84 14.58
CA LEU A 98 -18.86 9.41 14.40
C LEU A 98 -18.29 8.76 15.67
N MET A 99 -18.98 7.75 16.18
CA MET A 99 -18.58 7.04 17.40
C MET A 99 -17.72 5.81 17.08
N PRO A 100 -16.88 5.33 18.03
CA PRO A 100 -16.08 4.11 17.84
C PRO A 100 -16.92 2.91 17.40
N GLY A 101 -18.09 2.70 18.02
CA GLY A 101 -19.00 1.60 17.69
C GLY A 101 -19.61 1.68 16.29
N ASP A 102 -19.65 2.86 15.65
CA ASP A 102 -20.09 3.00 14.27
C ASP A 102 -19.03 2.50 13.27
N VAL A 103 -17.78 2.38 13.72
CA VAL A 103 -16.65 1.87 12.93
C VAL A 103 -16.42 0.39 13.22
N THR A 104 -16.31 0.03 14.50
CA THR A 104 -15.99 -1.33 14.95
C THR A 104 -17.21 -2.23 15.08
N GLY A 105 -18.41 -1.68 15.16
CA GLY A 105 -19.64 -2.41 15.44
C GLY A 105 -20.09 -2.27 16.90
N SER A 106 -21.35 -2.60 17.15
CA SER A 106 -21.97 -2.43 18.46
C SER A 106 -22.98 -3.55 18.75
N LEU A 107 -23.26 -3.75 20.03
CA LEU A 107 -24.35 -4.62 20.47
C LEU A 107 -25.67 -3.86 20.36
N VAL A 108 -26.60 -4.42 19.60
CA VAL A 108 -27.95 -3.90 19.42
C VAL A 108 -28.91 -4.83 20.13
N TYR A 109 -29.73 -4.28 21.03
CA TYR A 109 -30.80 -5.03 21.66
C TYR A 109 -31.91 -5.30 20.64
N ASP A 110 -32.19 -6.58 20.39
CA ASP A 110 -33.32 -7.00 19.57
C ASP A 110 -34.54 -7.20 20.47
N SER A 111 -35.56 -6.36 20.27
CA SER A 111 -36.79 -6.39 21.08
C SER A 111 -37.66 -7.62 20.82
N HIS A 112 -37.49 -8.32 19.68
CA HIS A 112 -38.23 -9.54 19.37
C HIS A 112 -37.67 -10.75 20.10
N THR A 113 -36.34 -10.89 20.18
CA THR A 113 -35.68 -12.00 20.87
C THR A 113 -35.36 -11.67 22.33
N SER A 114 -35.39 -10.40 22.72
CA SER A 114 -34.89 -9.90 24.01
C SER A 114 -33.41 -10.23 24.24
N GLU A 115 -32.64 -10.32 23.15
CA GLU A 115 -31.21 -10.64 23.17
C GLU A 115 -30.37 -9.49 22.60
N PHE A 116 -29.13 -9.38 23.06
CA PHE A 116 -28.15 -8.48 22.45
C PHE A 116 -27.50 -9.18 21.25
N SER A 117 -27.70 -8.64 20.05
CA SER A 117 -27.07 -9.12 18.83
C SER A 117 -25.93 -8.20 18.42
N PHE A 118 -24.81 -8.76 17.98
CA PHE A 118 -23.70 -7.96 17.49
C PHE A 118 -23.96 -7.53 16.04
N ARG A 119 -24.00 -6.22 15.82
CA ARG A 119 -24.05 -5.64 14.49
C ARG A 119 -22.65 -5.27 14.05
N GLU A 120 -22.15 -5.97 13.04
CA GLU A 120 -20.83 -5.72 12.45
C GLU A 120 -20.71 -4.28 11.95
N GLY A 121 -19.61 -3.64 12.35
CA GLY A 121 -19.21 -2.36 11.80
C GLY A 121 -18.69 -2.47 10.37
N PRO A 122 -18.44 -1.32 9.73
CA PRO A 122 -17.86 -1.25 8.40
C PRO A 122 -16.44 -1.82 8.29
N VAL A 123 -15.69 -1.97 9.39
CA VAL A 123 -14.37 -2.63 9.37
C VAL A 123 -14.43 -4.11 8.99
N PHE A 124 -15.59 -4.77 9.13
CA PHE A 124 -15.80 -6.15 8.67
C PHE A 124 -16.00 -6.16 7.15
N THR A 125 -14.91 -5.98 6.42
CA THR A 125 -14.81 -6.02 4.94
C THR A 125 -13.37 -6.30 4.55
N ASN A 126 -13.08 -6.56 3.28
CA ASN A 126 -11.68 -6.70 2.83
C ASN A 126 -11.04 -5.33 2.56
N LEU A 127 -11.73 -4.43 1.86
CA LEU A 127 -11.25 -3.09 1.53
C LEU A 127 -12.14 -2.02 2.16
N LEU A 128 -11.64 -1.35 3.19
CA LEU A 128 -12.33 -0.23 3.83
C LEU A 128 -11.80 1.10 3.30
N LEU A 129 -12.67 1.90 2.67
CA LEU A 129 -12.40 3.31 2.38
C LEU A 129 -12.84 4.16 3.57
N ALA A 130 -11.87 4.76 4.26
CA ALA A 130 -12.09 5.66 5.39
C ALA A 130 -11.86 7.11 4.93
N ASP A 131 -12.91 7.77 4.45
CA ASP A 131 -12.83 9.13 3.93
C ASP A 131 -12.73 10.15 5.07
N GLU A 132 -11.78 11.07 4.95
CA GLU A 132 -11.57 12.23 5.85
C GLU A 132 -11.31 11.83 7.31
N ILE A 133 -10.42 10.86 7.53
CA ILE A 133 -10.08 10.34 8.87
C ILE A 133 -9.71 11.44 9.88
N ASN A 134 -9.20 12.57 9.40
CA ASN A 134 -8.85 13.74 10.19
C ASN A 134 -10.05 14.59 10.63
N ARG A 135 -11.30 14.25 10.33
CA ARG A 135 -12.50 15.01 10.77
C ARG A 135 -13.19 14.45 12.01
N THR A 136 -12.72 13.33 12.53
CA THR A 136 -13.33 12.67 13.70
C THR A 136 -12.40 12.76 14.92
N PRO A 137 -12.95 12.81 16.15
CA PRO A 137 -12.15 12.84 17.36
C PRO A 137 -11.14 11.68 17.50
N PRO A 138 -10.04 11.88 18.25
CA PRO A 138 -8.98 10.87 18.42
C PRO A 138 -9.46 9.50 18.92
N LYS A 139 -10.56 9.44 19.69
CA LYS A 139 -11.09 8.17 20.23
C LYS A 139 -11.60 7.24 19.13
N THR A 140 -12.30 7.78 18.13
CA THR A 140 -12.81 6.97 17.01
C THR A 140 -11.68 6.64 16.02
N GLN A 141 -10.75 7.57 15.80
CA GLN A 141 -9.52 7.29 15.05
C GLN A 141 -8.77 6.10 15.66
N ALA A 142 -8.59 6.10 16.99
CA ALA A 142 -7.92 5.02 17.71
C ALA A 142 -8.61 3.66 17.50
N SER A 143 -9.95 3.61 17.48
CA SER A 143 -10.69 2.36 17.24
C SER A 143 -10.45 1.74 15.86
N LEU A 144 -10.31 2.58 14.82
CA LEU A 144 -9.93 2.11 13.49
C LEU A 144 -8.48 1.60 13.48
N LEU A 145 -7.57 2.33 14.12
CA LEU A 145 -6.14 2.00 14.15
C LEU A 145 -5.84 0.74 14.96
N GLU A 146 -6.62 0.48 16.00
CA GLU A 146 -6.59 -0.77 16.75
C GLU A 146 -7.02 -1.94 15.86
N ALA A 147 -8.15 -1.80 15.15
CA ALA A 147 -8.61 -2.80 14.19
C ALA A 147 -7.59 -3.07 13.07
N MET A 148 -6.85 -2.03 12.64
CA MET A 148 -5.75 -2.14 11.67
C MET A 148 -4.57 -2.96 12.21
N GLU A 149 -4.13 -2.68 13.43
CA GLU A 149 -2.97 -3.35 14.02
C GLU A 149 -3.29 -4.79 14.45
N GLU A 150 -4.41 -4.99 15.14
CA GLU A 150 -4.80 -6.27 15.73
C GLU A 150 -5.48 -7.21 14.72
N ARG A 151 -5.98 -6.67 13.60
CA ARG A 151 -6.78 -7.40 12.59
C ARG A 151 -8.00 -8.12 13.17
N GLN A 152 -8.49 -7.64 14.30
CA GLN A 152 -9.67 -8.11 14.98
C GLN A 152 -10.30 -6.94 15.73
N VAL A 153 -11.56 -7.11 16.10
CA VAL A 153 -12.29 -6.15 16.93
C VAL A 153 -12.73 -6.87 18.20
N SER A 154 -12.50 -6.25 19.35
CA SER A 154 -12.99 -6.73 20.64
C SER A 154 -14.16 -5.86 21.11
N VAL A 155 -15.36 -6.45 21.21
CA VAL A 155 -16.55 -5.79 21.78
C VAL A 155 -17.11 -6.65 22.89
N ASP A 156 -17.32 -6.06 24.06
CA ASP A 156 -17.89 -6.72 25.25
C ASP A 156 -17.16 -8.02 25.65
N GLY A 157 -15.83 -8.00 25.61
CA GLY A 157 -14.98 -9.14 25.96
C GLY A 157 -14.89 -10.24 24.89
N ALA A 158 -15.64 -10.15 23.79
CA ALA A 158 -15.56 -11.09 22.67
C ALA A 158 -14.72 -10.52 21.52
N SER A 159 -13.64 -11.22 21.17
CA SER A 159 -12.79 -10.89 20.01
C SER A 159 -13.33 -11.52 18.73
N ARG A 160 -13.41 -10.71 17.66
CA ARG A 160 -13.95 -11.09 16.35
C ARG A 160 -12.90 -10.79 15.28
N PRO A 161 -12.39 -11.80 14.55
CA PRO A 161 -11.37 -11.58 13.52
C PRO A 161 -11.95 -10.82 12.32
N LEU A 162 -11.13 -9.97 11.70
CA LEU A 162 -11.48 -9.31 10.45
C LEU A 162 -11.24 -10.23 9.23
N PRO A 163 -11.93 -10.02 8.11
CA PRO A 163 -11.70 -10.79 6.89
C PRO A 163 -10.26 -10.69 6.37
N ALA A 164 -9.72 -11.77 5.83
CA ALA A 164 -8.41 -11.77 5.18
C ALA A 164 -8.56 -11.87 3.65
N PRO A 165 -7.91 -10.99 2.86
CA PRO A 165 -7.08 -9.85 3.26
C PRO A 165 -7.92 -8.68 3.83
N PHE A 166 -7.29 -7.87 4.69
CA PHE A 166 -7.86 -6.62 5.23
C PHE A 166 -6.94 -5.44 4.92
N LEU A 167 -7.47 -4.42 4.22
CA LEU A 167 -6.79 -3.17 3.93
C LEU A 167 -7.71 -1.97 4.19
N VAL A 168 -7.21 -1.02 4.96
CA VAL A 168 -7.78 0.32 5.11
C VAL A 168 -7.07 1.27 4.14
N ALA A 169 -7.87 1.94 3.30
CA ALA A 169 -7.48 3.09 2.51
C ALA A 169 -8.08 4.34 3.16
N ALA A 170 -7.30 5.03 3.99
CA ALA A 170 -7.75 6.25 4.65
C ALA A 170 -7.44 7.46 3.77
N THR A 171 -8.35 8.43 3.68
CA THR A 171 -8.06 9.69 2.97
C THR A 171 -7.88 10.84 3.96
N GLN A 172 -6.99 11.75 3.61
CA GLN A 172 -6.88 13.06 4.27
C GLN A 172 -7.06 14.16 3.24
N ASN A 173 -7.81 15.20 3.61
CA ASN A 173 -7.90 16.44 2.84
C ASN A 173 -6.93 17.46 3.46
N PRO A 174 -5.85 17.86 2.76
CA PRO A 174 -4.83 18.76 3.32
C PRO A 174 -5.27 20.23 3.41
N VAL A 175 -6.41 20.60 2.82
CA VAL A 175 -6.83 22.01 2.65
C VAL A 175 -7.78 22.49 3.75
N GLU A 176 -8.48 21.56 4.43
CA GLU A 176 -9.43 21.91 5.50
C GLU A 176 -8.71 21.98 6.84
N TYR A 177 -8.61 23.19 7.41
CA TYR A 177 -8.00 23.42 8.72
C TYR A 177 -9.04 23.47 9.85
N GLU A 178 -10.29 23.77 9.55
CA GLU A 178 -11.33 23.95 10.56
C GLU A 178 -12.02 22.62 10.89
N GLY A 179 -12.11 22.30 12.19
CA GLY A 179 -12.76 21.07 12.65
C GLY A 179 -11.99 19.78 12.34
N THR A 180 -10.67 19.85 12.13
CA THR A 180 -9.82 18.68 11.90
C THR A 180 -8.97 18.33 13.12
N TYR A 181 -8.77 17.03 13.32
CA TYR A 181 -7.92 16.40 14.33
C TYR A 181 -6.80 15.67 13.58
N PRO A 182 -5.57 16.24 13.50
CA PRO A 182 -4.47 15.59 12.81
C PRO A 182 -4.14 14.27 13.50
N LEU A 183 -3.79 13.26 12.71
CA LEU A 183 -3.31 11.99 13.24
C LEU A 183 -1.93 12.22 13.87
N PRO A 184 -1.71 11.86 15.15
CA PRO A 184 -0.38 11.80 15.75
C PRO A 184 0.59 10.97 14.91
N GLU A 185 1.89 11.28 14.99
CA GLU A 185 2.95 10.62 14.23
C GLU A 185 2.99 9.11 14.50
N ALA A 186 2.77 8.72 15.76
CA ALA A 186 2.67 7.32 16.16
C ALA A 186 1.50 6.56 15.48
N GLN A 187 0.46 7.28 15.09
CA GLN A 187 -0.68 6.72 14.35
C GLN A 187 -0.39 6.66 12.85
N LEU A 188 0.23 7.71 12.29
CA LEU A 188 0.67 7.72 10.89
C LEU A 188 1.65 6.57 10.59
N ASP A 189 2.53 6.22 11.53
CA ASP A 189 3.50 5.13 11.35
C ASP A 189 2.86 3.75 11.07
N ARG A 190 1.57 3.57 11.40
CA ARG A 190 0.80 2.35 11.11
C ARG A 190 0.41 2.20 9.64
N PHE A 191 0.41 3.27 8.86
CA PHE A 191 0.18 3.20 7.42
C PHE A 191 1.46 2.80 6.71
N LEU A 192 1.41 1.79 5.85
CA LEU A 192 2.58 1.34 5.08
C LEU A 192 3.02 2.42 4.10
N LEU A 193 2.07 2.96 3.34
CA LEU A 193 2.30 3.93 2.26
C LEU A 193 1.40 5.15 2.42
N LYS A 194 1.98 6.33 2.15
CA LYS A 194 1.24 7.55 1.84
C LYS A 194 1.32 7.81 0.34
N LEU A 195 0.21 7.55 -0.36
CA LEU A 195 0.08 7.70 -1.80
C LEU A 195 -0.56 9.05 -2.13
N THR A 196 0.12 9.83 -2.97
CA THR A 196 -0.36 11.14 -3.42
C THR A 196 -1.04 11.02 -4.77
N MET A 197 -2.25 11.55 -4.87
CA MET A 197 -3.07 11.59 -6.09
C MET A 197 -3.19 13.06 -6.54
N PRO A 198 -2.28 13.54 -7.40
CA PRO A 198 -2.38 14.89 -7.97
C PRO A 198 -3.59 15.00 -8.91
N LEU A 199 -3.92 16.23 -9.29
CA LEU A 199 -4.84 16.45 -10.40
C LEU A 199 -4.29 15.81 -11.68
N PRO A 200 -5.15 15.20 -12.51
CA PRO A 200 -4.73 14.57 -13.76
C PRO A 200 -4.09 15.60 -14.69
N GLU A 201 -3.14 15.14 -15.50
CA GLU A 201 -2.61 15.99 -16.59
C GLU A 201 -3.71 16.25 -17.64
N ARG A 202 -3.54 17.31 -18.44
CA ARG A 202 -4.51 17.70 -19.48
C ARG A 202 -4.99 16.52 -20.34
N ARG A 203 -4.08 15.62 -20.74
CA ARG A 203 -4.43 14.46 -21.57
C ARG A 203 -5.33 13.47 -20.83
N GLU A 204 -5.03 13.22 -19.57
CA GLU A 204 -5.79 12.32 -18.71
C GLU A 204 -7.16 12.93 -18.37
N GLU A 205 -7.20 14.23 -18.08
CA GLU A 205 -8.43 14.97 -17.82
C GLU A 205 -9.36 14.99 -19.05
N MET A 206 -8.81 15.21 -20.24
CA MET A 206 -9.56 15.08 -21.49
C MET A 206 -10.15 13.68 -21.69
N GLU A 207 -9.41 12.63 -21.30
CA GLU A 207 -9.91 11.26 -21.38
C GLU A 207 -11.02 10.99 -20.36
N VAL A 208 -10.90 11.51 -19.13
CA VAL A 208 -11.99 11.44 -18.13
C VAL A 208 -13.25 12.12 -18.67
N ILE A 209 -13.13 13.32 -19.23
CA ILE A 209 -14.27 14.06 -19.80
C ILE A 209 -14.86 13.31 -21.01
N ARG A 210 -14.01 12.76 -21.90
CA ARG A 210 -14.45 11.96 -23.04
C ARG A 210 -15.27 10.75 -22.60
N ARG A 211 -14.81 10.00 -21.59
CA ARG A 211 -15.53 8.82 -21.07
C ARG A 211 -16.90 9.22 -20.50
N HIS A 212 -16.97 10.29 -19.70
CA HIS A 212 -18.24 10.78 -19.18
C HIS A 212 -19.18 11.25 -20.30
N ALA A 213 -18.66 11.95 -21.32
CA ALA A 213 -19.45 12.35 -22.49
C ALA A 213 -19.96 11.15 -23.30
N ALA A 214 -19.24 10.03 -23.29
CA ALA A 214 -19.65 8.77 -23.90
C ALA A 214 -20.60 7.92 -23.02
N GLY A 215 -21.02 8.43 -21.85
CA GLY A 215 -21.99 7.77 -20.98
C GLY A 215 -21.40 6.88 -19.88
N PHE A 216 -20.11 7.02 -19.57
CA PHE A 216 -19.50 6.34 -18.41
C PHE A 216 -20.16 6.78 -17.10
N ASP A 217 -20.67 5.81 -16.34
CA ASP A 217 -21.16 6.03 -14.96
C ASP A 217 -20.16 5.42 -13.95
N PRO A 218 -19.50 6.25 -13.10
CA PRO A 218 -18.65 5.77 -12.02
C PRO A 218 -19.32 4.82 -11.02
N ARG A 219 -20.66 4.77 -11.00
CA ARG A 219 -21.44 3.87 -10.13
C ARG A 219 -21.55 2.47 -10.70
N ASP A 220 -21.52 2.32 -12.03
CA ASP A 220 -21.67 1.05 -12.74
C ASP A 220 -20.33 0.56 -13.33
N LEU A 221 -19.54 -0.10 -12.49
CA LEU A 221 -18.26 -0.68 -12.89
C LEU A 221 -18.41 -1.84 -13.90
N ALA A 222 -19.57 -2.51 -13.91
CA ALA A 222 -19.83 -3.59 -14.86
C ALA A 222 -20.03 -3.03 -16.28
N ALA A 223 -20.78 -1.92 -16.41
CA ALA A 223 -20.90 -1.18 -17.67
C ALA A 223 -19.57 -0.60 -18.14
N ALA A 224 -18.69 -0.21 -17.20
CA ALA A 224 -17.31 0.17 -17.50
C ALA A 224 -16.42 -1.00 -17.99
N GLY A 225 -16.93 -2.24 -17.95
CA GLY A 225 -16.23 -3.43 -18.40
C GLY A 225 -15.18 -3.95 -17.43
N VAL A 226 -15.22 -3.51 -16.16
CA VAL A 226 -14.38 -4.03 -15.08
C VAL A 226 -14.89 -5.43 -14.69
N ARG A 227 -14.00 -6.41 -14.69
CA ARG A 227 -14.31 -7.80 -14.32
C ARG A 227 -13.40 -8.28 -13.21
N ALA A 228 -13.91 -9.20 -12.39
CA ALA A 228 -13.08 -9.92 -11.44
C ALA A 228 -12.10 -10.84 -12.19
N VAL A 229 -10.81 -10.62 -11.97
CA VAL A 229 -9.70 -11.37 -12.62
C VAL A 229 -8.75 -12.00 -11.61
N ALA A 230 -8.86 -11.64 -10.35
CA ALA A 230 -8.14 -12.22 -9.23
C ALA A 230 -9.02 -12.25 -7.98
N GLY A 231 -8.62 -13.01 -6.96
CA GLY A 231 -9.33 -13.18 -5.69
C GLY A 231 -8.41 -13.17 -4.48
N ALA A 232 -8.99 -13.38 -3.29
CA ALA A 232 -8.24 -13.54 -2.04
C ALA A 232 -7.19 -14.68 -2.11
N ALA A 233 -7.51 -15.79 -2.80
CA ALA A 233 -6.59 -16.89 -3.00
C ALA A 233 -5.37 -16.53 -3.88
N ASP A 234 -5.55 -15.66 -4.88
CA ASP A 234 -4.44 -15.15 -5.70
C ASP A 234 -3.52 -14.25 -4.88
N LEU A 235 -4.10 -13.38 -4.04
CA LEU A 235 -3.35 -12.52 -3.13
C LEU A 235 -2.55 -13.32 -2.12
N GLU A 236 -3.10 -14.41 -1.58
CA GLU A 236 -2.38 -15.27 -0.65
C GLU A 236 -1.21 -16.00 -1.32
N ARG A 237 -1.41 -16.53 -2.54
CA ARG A 237 -0.32 -17.11 -3.33
C ARG A 237 0.76 -16.08 -3.65
N ALA A 238 0.36 -14.88 -4.05
CA ALA A 238 1.27 -13.78 -4.32
C ALA A 238 2.07 -13.38 -3.07
N ARG A 239 1.45 -13.37 -1.89
CA ARG A 239 2.15 -13.11 -0.62
C ARG A 239 3.24 -14.12 -0.32
N GLN A 240 2.96 -15.40 -0.52
CA GLN A 240 3.94 -16.47 -0.32
C GLN A 240 5.11 -16.32 -1.30
N ALA A 241 4.83 -15.99 -2.56
CA ALA A 241 5.85 -15.73 -3.57
C ALA A 241 6.68 -14.48 -3.26
N VAL A 242 6.05 -13.41 -2.79
CA VAL A 242 6.74 -12.20 -2.30
C VAL A 242 7.65 -12.54 -1.13
N ALA A 243 7.20 -13.35 -0.17
CA ALA A 243 8.03 -13.75 0.98
C ALA A 243 9.30 -14.53 0.58
N ALA A 244 9.29 -15.19 -0.58
CA ALA A 244 10.43 -15.92 -1.13
C ALA A 244 11.44 -15.05 -1.89
N VAL A 245 11.15 -13.77 -2.14
CA VAL A 245 12.08 -12.84 -2.78
C VAL A 245 13.28 -12.60 -1.87
N SER A 246 14.48 -12.82 -2.39
CA SER A 246 15.73 -12.66 -1.64
C SER A 246 16.05 -11.19 -1.38
N VAL A 247 16.66 -10.94 -0.23
CA VAL A 247 17.12 -9.61 0.16
C VAL A 247 18.54 -9.75 0.70
N GLU A 248 19.49 -9.20 -0.03
CA GLU A 248 20.90 -9.27 0.33
C GLU A 248 21.19 -8.40 1.57
N PRO A 249 22.17 -8.78 2.42
CA PRO A 249 22.54 -8.01 3.60
C PRO A 249 22.89 -6.54 3.30
N GLU A 250 23.46 -6.29 2.13
CA GLU A 250 23.83 -4.95 1.66
C GLU A 250 22.61 -4.04 1.43
N ILE A 251 21.50 -4.61 0.98
CA ILE A 251 20.22 -3.89 0.82
C ILE A 251 19.63 -3.55 2.20
N ILE A 252 19.74 -4.48 3.17
CA ILE A 252 19.33 -4.22 4.55
C ILE A 252 20.16 -3.07 5.13
N GLY A 253 21.48 -3.10 4.93
CA GLY A 253 22.39 -2.01 5.31
C GLY A 253 21.97 -0.68 4.68
N TYR A 254 21.73 -0.66 3.37
CA TYR A 254 21.29 0.53 2.65
C TYR A 254 19.98 1.13 3.20
N ILE A 255 18.97 0.30 3.49
CA ILE A 255 17.71 0.74 4.12
C ILE A 255 17.96 1.36 5.50
N VAL A 256 18.83 0.73 6.30
CA VAL A 256 19.19 1.26 7.63
C VAL A 256 19.89 2.61 7.50
N ASP A 257 20.84 2.74 6.56
CA ASP A 257 21.57 3.98 6.36
C ASP A 257 20.66 5.13 5.91
N LEU A 258 19.73 4.86 5.00
CA LEU A 258 18.69 5.83 4.60
C LEU A 258 17.86 6.30 5.81
N VAL A 259 17.35 5.35 6.60
CA VAL A 259 16.53 5.67 7.78
C VAL A 259 17.34 6.42 8.84
N ARG A 260 18.60 6.04 9.08
CA ARG A 260 19.49 6.75 10.00
C ARG A 260 19.78 8.17 9.53
N ALA A 261 20.00 8.38 8.23
CA ALA A 261 20.23 9.69 7.65
C ALA A 261 19.05 10.65 7.94
N THR A 262 17.80 10.16 7.92
CA THR A 262 16.63 10.97 8.31
C THR A 262 16.65 11.42 9.78
N ARG A 263 17.25 10.63 10.68
CA ARG A 263 17.34 10.95 12.12
C ARG A 263 18.46 11.92 12.44
N SER A 264 19.47 12.00 11.58
CA SER A 264 20.59 12.95 11.71
C SER A 264 20.43 14.21 10.86
N ALA A 265 19.43 14.26 9.99
CA ALA A 265 19.18 15.40 9.11
C ALA A 265 18.68 16.61 9.92
N PRO A 266 19.37 17.79 9.87
CA PRO A 266 18.98 18.97 10.64
C PRO A 266 17.58 19.49 10.32
N SER A 267 17.09 19.25 9.09
CA SER A 267 15.76 19.69 8.64
C SER A 267 14.61 18.93 9.29
N PHE A 268 14.86 17.76 9.90
CA PHE A 268 13.83 16.95 10.54
C PHE A 268 13.91 17.07 12.07
N GLN A 269 12.76 17.32 12.69
CA GLN A 269 12.55 17.22 14.13
C GLN A 269 12.42 15.76 14.55
N LEU A 270 11.73 14.96 13.72
CA LEU A 270 11.54 13.53 13.92
C LEU A 270 11.93 12.79 12.64
N GLY A 271 12.88 11.85 12.78
CA GLY A 271 13.28 10.94 11.71
C GLY A 271 12.49 9.63 11.73
N VAL A 272 12.70 8.80 10.71
CA VAL A 272 11.95 7.56 10.48
C VAL A 272 12.20 6.52 11.58
N SER A 273 11.15 5.85 12.05
CA SER A 273 11.20 4.78 13.06
C SER A 273 11.82 3.46 12.52
N PRO A 274 12.23 2.50 13.37
CA PRO A 274 12.59 1.15 12.91
C PRO A 274 11.45 0.43 12.17
N ARG A 275 10.18 0.73 12.52
CA ARG A 275 9.01 0.22 11.78
C ARG A 275 8.97 0.77 10.35
N GLY A 276 9.42 2.01 10.14
CA GLY A 276 9.59 2.58 8.81
C GLY A 276 10.63 1.84 7.96
N ALA A 277 11.71 1.35 8.56
CA ALA A 277 12.70 0.53 7.87
C ALA A 277 12.12 -0.83 7.43
N THR A 278 11.40 -1.52 8.32
CA THR A 278 10.76 -2.80 7.99
C THR A 278 9.63 -2.63 6.96
N ALA A 279 8.87 -1.53 7.04
CA ALA A 279 7.87 -1.14 6.05
C ALA A 279 8.49 -0.96 4.67
N LEU A 280 9.59 -0.19 4.58
CA LEU A 280 10.30 0.02 3.32
C LEU A 280 10.85 -1.29 2.73
N LEU A 281 11.42 -2.16 3.56
CA LEU A 281 11.89 -3.48 3.14
C LEU A 281 10.75 -4.32 2.53
N ASN A 282 9.64 -4.46 3.25
CA ASN A 282 8.51 -5.29 2.80
C ASN A 282 7.88 -4.72 1.52
N ALA A 283 7.74 -3.40 1.43
CA ALA A 283 7.20 -2.74 0.26
C ALA A 283 8.14 -2.89 -0.96
N SER A 284 9.47 -2.79 -0.75
CA SER A 284 10.48 -3.02 -1.80
C SER A 284 10.46 -4.46 -2.31
N ARG A 285 10.27 -5.44 -1.40
CA ARG A 285 10.12 -6.85 -1.75
C ARG A 285 8.90 -7.11 -2.63
N SER A 286 7.75 -6.55 -2.26
CA SER A 286 6.52 -6.61 -3.06
C SER A 286 6.70 -5.96 -4.44
N TRP A 287 7.42 -4.85 -4.51
CA TRP A 287 7.70 -4.15 -5.76
C TRP A 287 8.64 -4.93 -6.69
N ALA A 288 9.71 -5.54 -6.14
CA ALA A 288 10.61 -6.39 -6.90
C ALA A 288 9.86 -7.56 -7.55
N TRP A 289 9.02 -8.27 -6.78
CA TRP A 289 8.22 -9.38 -7.30
C TRP A 289 7.20 -8.95 -8.35
N LEU A 290 6.47 -7.85 -8.13
CA LEU A 290 5.54 -7.29 -9.13
C LEU A 290 6.26 -6.90 -10.42
N SER A 291 7.53 -6.49 -10.31
CA SER A 291 8.41 -6.19 -11.44
C SER A 291 9.03 -7.44 -12.09
N GLY A 292 8.67 -8.65 -11.62
CA GLY A 292 9.15 -9.92 -12.15
C GLY A 292 10.53 -10.36 -11.66
N ARG A 293 11.07 -9.72 -10.61
CA ARG A 293 12.37 -10.05 -10.02
C ARG A 293 12.21 -10.95 -8.80
N SER A 294 13.21 -11.81 -8.58
CA SER A 294 13.31 -12.70 -7.41
C SER A 294 14.20 -12.16 -6.29
N PHE A 295 14.78 -10.97 -6.47
CA PHE A 295 15.63 -10.29 -5.48
C PHE A 295 15.37 -8.79 -5.49
N VAL A 296 15.59 -8.13 -4.36
CA VAL A 296 15.42 -6.67 -4.21
C VAL A 296 16.68 -5.94 -4.68
N THR A 297 16.52 -4.87 -5.46
CA THR A 297 17.61 -3.97 -5.85
C THR A 297 17.54 -2.63 -5.12
N PRO A 298 18.62 -1.83 -5.11
CA PRO A 298 18.57 -0.49 -4.51
C PRO A 298 17.55 0.44 -5.19
N ASP A 299 17.27 0.25 -6.48
CA ASP A 299 16.25 1.02 -7.19
C ASP A 299 14.83 0.70 -6.70
N ASP A 300 14.57 -0.54 -6.25
CA ASP A 300 13.30 -0.88 -5.61
C ASP A 300 13.11 -0.08 -4.32
N VAL A 301 14.17 -0.01 -3.51
CA VAL A 301 14.19 0.76 -2.26
C VAL A 301 13.96 2.24 -2.55
N LYS A 302 14.65 2.81 -3.54
CA LYS A 302 14.49 4.22 -3.92
C LYS A 302 13.09 4.54 -4.43
N ALA A 303 12.52 3.68 -5.28
CA ALA A 303 11.18 3.87 -5.81
C ALA A 303 10.11 3.94 -4.70
N LEU A 304 10.33 3.18 -3.62
CA LEU A 304 9.38 3.08 -2.51
C LEU A 304 9.72 3.97 -1.32
N ALA A 305 10.90 4.60 -1.30
CA ALA A 305 11.36 5.44 -0.20
C ALA A 305 10.40 6.61 0.06
N LEU A 306 10.06 7.41 -0.94
CA LEU A 306 9.15 8.54 -0.71
C LEU A 306 7.76 8.11 -0.20
N PRO A 307 7.02 7.19 -0.85
CA PRO A 307 5.69 6.80 -0.37
C PRO A 307 5.73 6.07 0.98
N CYS A 308 6.82 5.39 1.33
CA CYS A 308 6.97 4.81 2.67
C CYS A 308 7.37 5.85 3.73
N LEU A 309 8.25 6.80 3.44
CA LEU A 309 8.92 7.56 4.50
C LEU A 309 8.32 8.93 4.77
N ARG A 310 7.62 9.54 3.81
CA ARG A 310 7.15 10.93 3.89
C ARG A 310 6.19 11.25 5.05
N HIS A 311 5.44 10.27 5.54
CA HIS A 311 4.52 10.42 6.69
C HIS A 311 5.12 9.95 8.01
N ARG A 312 6.40 9.56 8.00
CA ARG A 312 7.16 9.07 9.16
C ARG A 312 8.24 10.05 9.61
N VAL A 313 8.23 11.26 9.06
CA VAL A 313 9.16 12.33 9.38
C VAL A 313 8.39 13.62 9.62
N THR A 314 8.92 14.45 10.51
CA THR A 314 8.36 15.77 10.83
C THR A 314 9.45 16.81 10.62
N LEU A 315 9.16 17.85 9.84
CA LEU A 315 10.08 18.96 9.62
C LEU A 315 10.24 19.79 10.89
N GLN A 316 11.42 20.40 11.05
CA GLN A 316 11.59 21.49 12.01
C GLN A 316 10.72 22.69 11.60
N PRO A 317 10.14 23.44 12.56
CA PRO A 317 9.36 24.65 12.27
C PRO A 317 10.11 25.65 11.38
N GLU A 318 11.41 25.84 11.62
CA GLU A 318 12.26 26.74 10.85
C GLU A 318 12.36 26.31 9.38
N ALA A 319 12.60 25.02 9.12
CA ALA A 319 12.66 24.48 7.76
C ALA A 319 11.31 24.62 7.03
N GLN A 320 10.19 24.47 7.77
CA GLN A 320 8.86 24.66 7.21
C GLN A 320 8.60 26.13 6.85
N MET A 321 9.09 27.08 7.65
CA MET A 321 9.01 28.52 7.35
C MET A 321 9.82 28.91 6.11
N ASP A 322 10.96 28.25 5.88
CA ASP A 322 11.79 28.43 4.69
C ASP A 322 11.19 27.77 3.42
N GLY A 323 10.01 27.17 3.54
CA GLY A 323 9.29 26.54 2.42
C GLY A 323 9.84 25.17 1.99
N VAL A 324 10.72 24.57 2.79
CA VAL A 324 11.28 23.25 2.52
C VAL A 324 10.18 22.19 2.63
N ARG A 325 10.09 21.28 1.66
CA ARG A 325 9.15 20.15 1.71
C ARG A 325 9.84 18.89 2.18
N VAL A 326 9.08 18.00 2.82
CA VAL A 326 9.55 16.68 3.26
C VAL A 326 10.17 15.90 2.10
N ASP A 327 9.51 15.88 0.95
CA ASP A 327 9.96 15.13 -0.23
C ASP A 327 11.30 15.66 -0.76
N ASP A 328 11.60 16.95 -0.62
CA ASP A 328 12.88 17.55 -1.05
C ASP A 328 14.03 17.04 -0.18
N VAL A 329 13.83 17.02 1.14
CA VAL A 329 14.84 16.53 2.10
C VAL A 329 15.06 15.03 1.91
N LEU A 330 13.99 14.25 1.77
CA LEU A 330 14.09 12.81 1.49
C LEU A 330 14.79 12.54 0.16
N GLY A 331 14.52 13.33 -0.88
CA GLY A 331 15.20 13.25 -2.17
C GLY A 331 16.70 13.51 -2.05
N SER A 332 17.11 14.52 -1.28
CA SER A 332 18.52 14.82 -0.98
C SER A 332 19.22 13.68 -0.22
N ILE A 333 18.53 13.08 0.76
CA ILE A 333 19.04 11.90 1.48
C ILE A 333 19.24 10.72 0.52
N LEU A 334 18.27 10.43 -0.35
CA LEU A 334 18.37 9.34 -1.32
C LEU A 334 19.51 9.52 -2.33
N ALA A 335 19.84 10.78 -2.66
CA ALA A 335 20.95 11.12 -3.54
C ALA A 335 22.32 11.07 -2.86
N SER A 336 22.38 11.28 -1.54
CA SER A 336 23.63 11.38 -0.78
C SER A 336 24.08 10.06 -0.15
N VAL A 337 23.15 9.19 0.25
CA VAL A 337 23.50 7.90 0.85
C VAL A 337 24.08 6.96 -0.23
N PRO A 338 25.30 6.43 -0.04
CA PRO A 338 25.94 5.54 -1.00
C PRO A 338 25.08 4.31 -1.31
N VAL A 339 24.94 4.01 -2.59
CA VAL A 339 24.24 2.81 -3.06
C VAL A 339 25.20 1.62 -2.97
N PRO A 340 24.77 0.46 -2.41
CA PRO A 340 25.60 -0.74 -2.41
C PRO A 340 25.89 -1.19 -3.85
N ARG A 341 27.07 -1.77 -4.07
CA ARG A 341 27.51 -2.23 -5.39
C ARG A 341 27.10 -3.67 -5.63
#